data_AF-A0A5R1NMH5-F1
#
_entry.id   AF-A0A5R1NMH5-F1
#
_cell.length_a   1.000
_cell.length_b   1.000
_cell.length_c   1.000
_cell.angle_alpha   90.00
_cell.angle_beta   90.00
_cell.angle_gamma   90.00
#
_symmetry.space_group_name_H-M   'P 1'
#
loop_
_entity.id
_entity.type
_entity.pdbx_description
1 polymer ?
#
loop_
_entity_poly.entity_id
_entity_poly.type
_entity_poly.pdbx_seq_one_letter_code
_entity_poly.pdbx_strand_id
1 'polypeptide(L)'
;MLGPIEILVVEFPGNRFTGEIMPALNDLVDAETISIVDGLFVMKDAEGTITYSEFEELGASVDASALTEVMDTINGLLSDDDVQELAAKLDDNCSAAILVFEHTWIKPLRDAIVNSGGILVDTVRIPGMVVEEVLEALAEGDTDTD
;
A
#
# COMPACT_ATOMS: atom_id res chain seq x y z
N MET A 1 11.28 4.79 -16.11
CA MET A 1 11.65 3.94 -14.96
C MET A 1 10.50 3.93 -13.97
N LEU A 2 10.19 2.75 -13.43
CA LEU A 2 9.22 2.56 -12.35
C LEU A 2 9.56 3.46 -11.15
N GLY A 3 8.55 4.05 -10.54
CA GLY A 3 8.62 4.71 -9.24
C GLY A 3 8.72 3.66 -8.12
N PRO A 4 8.85 4.13 -6.86
CA PRO A 4 8.81 3.27 -5.70
C PRO A 4 7.50 2.49 -5.63
N ILE A 5 7.59 1.21 -5.31
CA ILE A 5 6.43 0.35 -5.02
C ILE A 5 6.21 0.32 -3.51
N GLU A 6 4.95 0.41 -3.12
CA GLU A 6 4.51 0.27 -1.75
C GLU A 6 3.60 -0.94 -1.61
N ILE A 7 3.81 -1.72 -0.55
CA ILE A 7 2.93 -2.80 -0.13
C ILE A 7 2.29 -2.34 1.19
N LEU A 8 0.97 -2.24 1.18
CA LEU A 8 0.16 -1.89 2.33
C LEU A 8 -0.66 -3.12 2.75
N VAL A 9 -0.55 -3.50 4.02
CA VAL A 9 -1.38 -4.55 4.63
C VAL A 9 -2.24 -3.90 5.71
N VAL A 10 -3.56 -4.03 5.57
CA VAL A 10 -4.54 -3.42 6.48
C VAL A 10 -5.46 -4.51 7.00
N GLU A 11 -5.67 -4.55 8.31
CA GLU A 11 -6.65 -5.44 8.94
C GLU A 11 -7.90 -4.65 9.35
N PHE A 12 -9.07 -5.28 9.21
CA PHE A 12 -10.36 -4.78 9.64
C PHE A 12 -10.99 -5.77 10.63
N PRO A 13 -10.73 -5.58 11.93
CA PRO A 13 -11.29 -6.44 12.98
C PRO A 13 -12.82 -6.44 12.96
N GLY A 14 -13.41 -7.62 13.14
CA GLY A 14 -14.86 -7.79 13.14
C GLY A 14 -15.49 -7.70 11.75
N ASN A 15 -14.73 -7.94 10.68
CA ASN A 15 -15.16 -7.85 9.29
C ASN A 15 -15.84 -6.51 8.95
N ARG A 16 -15.29 -5.40 9.48
CA ARG A 16 -15.86 -4.05 9.36
C ARG A 16 -15.42 -3.30 8.10
N PHE A 17 -15.05 -4.00 7.04
CA PHE A 17 -14.72 -3.36 5.78
C PHE A 17 -15.97 -2.70 5.17
N THR A 18 -15.89 -1.38 4.96
CA THR A 18 -17.02 -0.57 4.45
C THR A 18 -16.91 -0.25 2.97
N GLY A 19 -15.77 -0.50 2.33
CA GLY A 19 -15.49 -0.10 0.96
C GLY A 19 -15.07 1.36 0.76
N GLU A 20 -15.01 2.17 1.83
CA GLU A 20 -14.63 3.60 1.74
C GLU A 20 -13.22 3.84 1.19
N ILE A 21 -12.36 2.81 1.18
CA ILE A 21 -11.03 2.87 0.58
C ILE A 21 -11.12 2.98 -0.96
N MET A 22 -12.12 2.39 -1.61
CA MET A 22 -12.17 2.33 -3.08
C MET A 22 -12.27 3.72 -3.73
N PRO A 23 -13.20 4.61 -3.32
CA PRO A 23 -13.26 5.95 -3.90
C PRO A 23 -11.96 6.74 -3.67
N ALA A 24 -11.34 6.62 -2.49
CA ALA A 24 -10.09 7.31 -2.18
C ALA A 24 -8.92 6.80 -3.03
N LEU A 25 -8.85 5.49 -3.30
CA LEU A 25 -7.87 4.93 -4.22
C LEU A 25 -8.08 5.42 -5.64
N ASN A 26 -9.32 5.41 -6.12
CA ASN A 26 -9.66 5.88 -7.46
C ASN A 26 -9.32 7.36 -7.63
N ASP A 27 -9.58 8.21 -6.63
CA ASP A 27 -9.18 9.62 -6.67
C ASP A 27 -7.65 9.79 -6.84
N LEU A 28 -6.84 8.93 -6.21
CA LEU A 28 -5.37 8.97 -6.34
C LEU A 28 -4.89 8.46 -7.71
N VAL A 29 -5.55 7.44 -8.26
CA VAL A 29 -5.26 6.92 -9.60
C VAL A 29 -5.64 7.94 -10.67
N ASP A 30 -6.83 8.52 -10.59
CA ASP A 30 -7.34 9.54 -11.52
C ASP A 30 -6.47 10.80 -11.50
N ALA A 31 -5.88 11.12 -10.35
CA ALA A 31 -4.92 12.21 -10.20
C ALA A 31 -3.48 11.84 -10.65
N GLU A 32 -3.25 10.65 -11.20
CA GLU A 32 -1.94 10.09 -11.57
C GLU A 32 -0.92 10.17 -10.41
N THR A 33 -1.40 10.13 -9.16
CA THR A 33 -0.56 10.19 -7.96
C THR A 33 -0.01 8.83 -7.61
N ILE A 34 -0.83 7.79 -7.80
CA ILE A 34 -0.42 6.39 -7.73
C ILE A 34 -0.89 5.64 -8.97
N SER A 35 -0.29 4.47 -9.21
CA SER A 35 -0.84 3.46 -10.11
C SER A 35 -1.02 2.17 -9.30
N ILE A 36 -2.23 1.59 -9.30
CA ILE A 36 -2.48 0.32 -8.61
C ILE A 36 -1.85 -0.79 -9.44
N VAL A 37 -1.05 -1.59 -8.75
CA VAL A 37 -0.22 -2.63 -9.33
C VAL A 37 -0.83 -4.00 -9.07
N ASP A 38 -1.30 -4.24 -7.84
CA ASP A 38 -2.03 -5.43 -7.44
C ASP A 38 -2.85 -5.13 -6.18
N GLY A 39 -3.88 -5.93 -5.89
CA GLY A 39 -4.68 -5.76 -4.69
C GLY A 39 -5.57 -6.95 -4.40
N LEU A 40 -5.47 -7.45 -3.17
CA LEU A 40 -6.25 -8.58 -2.69
C LEU A 40 -6.97 -8.23 -1.40
N PHE A 41 -8.24 -8.62 -1.32
CA PHE A 41 -9.02 -8.59 -0.11
C PHE A 41 -9.33 -10.01 0.35
N VAL A 42 -9.11 -10.26 1.64
CA VAL A 42 -9.34 -11.55 2.30
C VAL A 42 -10.32 -11.33 3.44
N MET A 43 -11.35 -12.16 3.52
CA MET A 43 -12.29 -12.18 4.64
C MET A 43 -12.28 -13.56 5.30
N LYS A 44 -12.18 -13.60 6.62
CA LYS A 44 -12.35 -14.81 7.42
C LYS A 44 -13.59 -14.66 8.29
N ASP A 45 -14.57 -15.55 8.11
CA ASP A 45 -15.80 -15.53 8.93
C ASP A 45 -15.56 -16.07 10.36
N ALA A 46 -16.61 -16.11 11.17
CA ALA A 46 -16.53 -16.59 12.56
C ALA A 46 -16.32 -18.11 12.66
N GLU A 47 -16.60 -18.84 11.59
CA GLU A 47 -16.41 -20.28 11.45
C GLU A 47 -15.02 -20.61 10.86
N GLY A 48 -14.22 -19.60 10.53
CA GLY A 48 -12.90 -19.72 9.96
C GLY A 48 -12.88 -19.95 8.44
N THR A 49 -14.03 -19.79 7.76
CA THR A 49 -14.12 -19.87 6.31
C THR A 49 -13.49 -18.63 5.68
N ILE A 50 -12.60 -18.85 4.71
CA ILE A 50 -11.88 -17.78 4.03
C ILE A 50 -12.50 -17.54 2.65
N THR A 51 -12.70 -16.27 2.32
CA THR A 51 -13.09 -15.79 0.99
C THR A 51 -12.09 -14.75 0.49
N TYR A 52 -11.82 -14.78 -0.80
CA TYR A 52 -10.89 -13.87 -1.49
C TYR A 52 -11.67 -13.01 -2.49
N SER A 53 -11.25 -11.76 -2.68
CA SER A 53 -11.78 -10.87 -3.72
C SER A 53 -10.65 -9.96 -4.20
N GLU A 54 -10.53 -9.79 -5.51
CA GLU A 54 -9.55 -8.86 -6.07
C GLU A 54 -10.05 -7.41 -5.90
N PHE A 55 -9.14 -6.45 -5.81
CA PHE A 55 -9.54 -5.04 -5.70
C PHE A 55 -10.27 -4.53 -6.96
N GLU A 56 -9.97 -5.09 -8.14
CA GLU A 56 -10.69 -4.80 -9.37
C GLU A 56 -12.18 -5.19 -9.25
N GLU A 57 -12.47 -6.37 -8.66
CA GLU A 57 -13.85 -6.83 -8.41
C GLU A 57 -14.59 -5.93 -7.42
N LEU A 58 -13.86 -5.26 -6.53
CA LEU A 58 -14.39 -4.29 -5.56
C LEU A 58 -14.52 -2.86 -6.14
N GLY A 59 -14.12 -2.64 -7.40
CA GLY A 59 -14.30 -1.38 -8.12
C GLY A 59 -13.08 -0.44 -8.11
N ALA A 60 -11.89 -0.95 -7.80
CA ALA A 60 -10.64 -0.20 -7.97
C ALA A 60 -10.25 -0.10 -9.45
N SER A 61 -9.79 1.07 -9.89
CA SER A 61 -9.21 1.26 -11.22
C SER A 61 -7.77 0.73 -11.27
N VAL A 62 -7.61 -0.49 -11.77
CA VAL A 62 -6.29 -1.11 -11.97
C VAL A 62 -5.74 -0.75 -13.35
N ASP A 63 -4.50 -0.24 -13.39
CA ASP A 63 -3.84 0.09 -14.66
C ASP A 63 -3.05 -1.11 -15.19
N ALA A 64 -3.69 -1.86 -16.08
CA ALA A 64 -3.10 -3.03 -16.74
C ALA A 64 -1.87 -2.71 -17.63
N SER A 65 -1.54 -1.45 -17.86
CA SER A 65 -0.35 -1.04 -18.64
C SER A 65 0.91 -0.88 -17.79
N ALA A 66 0.79 -0.39 -16.55
CA ALA A 66 1.85 -0.49 -15.54
C ALA A 66 2.09 -1.96 -15.14
N LEU A 67 1.03 -2.74 -15.19
CA LEU A 67 1.00 -4.16 -14.91
C LEU A 67 1.90 -4.98 -15.86
N THR A 68 2.09 -4.60 -17.13
CA THR A 68 2.83 -5.47 -18.09
C THR A 68 4.35 -5.52 -17.85
N GLU A 69 4.98 -4.42 -17.43
CA GLU A 69 6.43 -4.40 -17.13
C GLU A 69 6.75 -4.95 -15.73
N VAL A 70 5.77 -4.92 -14.81
CA VAL A 70 5.97 -5.32 -13.42
C VAL A 70 5.38 -6.72 -13.14
N MET A 71 4.39 -7.23 -13.90
CA MET A 71 3.76 -8.53 -13.66
C MET A 71 4.67 -9.74 -13.81
N ASP A 72 5.64 -9.72 -14.71
CA ASP A 72 6.66 -10.80 -14.75
C ASP A 72 7.51 -10.80 -13.47
N THR A 73 7.53 -9.69 -12.71
CA THR A 73 8.17 -9.55 -11.40
C THR A 73 7.16 -9.69 -10.22
N ILE A 74 5.87 -9.38 -10.41
CA ILE A 74 4.81 -9.39 -9.38
C ILE A 74 3.99 -10.67 -9.31
N ASN A 75 3.89 -11.46 -10.39
CA ASN A 75 3.41 -12.84 -10.25
C ASN A 75 4.27 -13.66 -9.24
N GLY A 76 5.40 -13.11 -8.77
CA GLY A 76 6.16 -13.60 -7.62
C GLY A 76 6.13 -12.73 -6.35
N LEU A 77 5.34 -11.65 -6.26
CA LEU A 77 5.23 -10.77 -5.08
C LEU A 77 4.15 -11.21 -4.09
N LEU A 78 3.00 -11.67 -4.60
CA LEU A 78 1.95 -12.32 -3.81
C LEU A 78 1.54 -13.59 -4.55
N SER A 79 2.17 -14.71 -4.21
CA SER A 79 1.75 -16.01 -4.73
C SER A 79 0.47 -16.50 -4.03
N ASP A 80 -0.25 -17.44 -4.64
CA ASP A 80 -1.39 -18.12 -3.99
C ASP A 80 -1.01 -18.71 -2.62
N ASP A 81 0.24 -19.15 -2.46
CA ASP A 81 0.78 -19.69 -1.21
C ASP A 81 0.98 -18.58 -0.15
N ASP A 82 1.52 -17.41 -0.52
CA ASP A 82 1.69 -16.26 0.38
C ASP A 82 0.33 -15.75 0.87
N VAL A 83 -0.64 -15.73 -0.04
CA VAL A 83 -2.03 -15.34 0.23
C VAL A 83 -2.67 -16.30 1.23
N GLN A 84 -2.51 -17.61 1.03
CA GLN A 84 -3.01 -18.62 1.99
C GLN A 84 -2.32 -18.49 3.34
N GLU A 85 -1.01 -18.25 3.38
CA GLU A 85 -0.28 -18.07 4.63
C GLU A 85 -0.76 -16.82 5.39
N LEU A 86 -1.00 -15.71 4.69
CA LEU A 86 -1.55 -14.50 5.29
C LEU A 86 -2.97 -14.73 5.81
N ALA A 87 -3.81 -15.38 5.01
CA ALA A 87 -5.19 -15.68 5.39
C ALA A 87 -5.26 -16.61 6.62
N ALA A 88 -4.33 -17.57 6.74
CA ALA A 88 -4.22 -18.44 7.89
C ALA A 88 -3.80 -17.70 9.18
N LYS A 89 -3.13 -16.56 9.06
CA LYS A 89 -2.72 -15.71 10.19
C LYS A 89 -3.83 -14.76 10.66
N LEU A 90 -4.91 -14.58 9.88
CA LEU A 90 -6.04 -13.76 10.30
C LEU A 90 -6.81 -14.44 11.43
N ASP A 91 -7.15 -13.65 12.44
CA ASP A 91 -8.10 -14.05 13.47
C ASP A 91 -9.48 -14.30 12.86
N ASP A 92 -10.25 -15.20 13.48
CA ASP A 92 -11.62 -15.46 13.06
C ASP A 92 -12.45 -14.16 13.15
N ASN A 93 -13.40 -14.00 12.23
CA ASN A 93 -14.20 -12.78 12.09
C ASN A 93 -13.38 -11.50 11.81
N CYS A 94 -12.28 -11.62 11.06
CA CYS A 94 -11.47 -10.49 10.60
C CYS A 94 -11.25 -10.55 9.09
N SER A 95 -11.05 -9.38 8.48
CA SER A 95 -10.69 -9.26 7.06
C SER A 95 -9.42 -8.45 6.91
N ALA A 96 -8.66 -8.69 5.85
CA ALA A 96 -7.49 -7.89 5.50
C ALA A 96 -7.49 -7.49 4.03
N ALA A 97 -6.86 -6.34 3.78
CA ALA A 97 -6.52 -5.88 2.45
C ALA A 97 -5.00 -5.88 2.31
N ILE A 98 -4.51 -6.42 1.19
CA ILE A 98 -3.17 -6.19 0.70
C ILE A 98 -3.30 -5.31 -0.54
N LEU A 99 -2.60 -4.19 -0.57
CA LEU A 99 -2.56 -3.31 -1.72
C LEU A 99 -1.11 -3.10 -2.14
N VAL A 100 -0.83 -3.28 -3.42
CA VAL A 100 0.46 -3.00 -4.04
C VAL A 100 0.26 -1.87 -5.04
N PHE A 101 1.01 -0.78 -4.88
CA PHE A 101 0.87 0.36 -5.78
C PHE A 101 2.20 1.09 -5.99
N GLU A 102 2.30 1.74 -7.14
CA GLU A 102 3.42 2.57 -7.52
C GLU A 102 3.16 4.03 -7.14
N HIS A 103 4.15 4.69 -6.51
CA HIS A 103 4.16 6.15 -6.35
C HIS A 103 4.55 6.81 -7.68
N THR A 104 3.58 7.15 -8.53
CA THR A 104 3.84 7.76 -9.84
C THR A 104 4.27 9.22 -9.73
N TRP A 105 3.77 9.94 -8.73
CA TRP A 105 4.03 11.37 -8.50
C TRP A 105 5.51 11.73 -8.35
N ILE A 106 6.37 10.82 -7.87
CA ILE A 106 7.79 11.09 -7.61
C ILE A 106 8.64 11.02 -8.90
N LYS A 107 8.13 10.38 -9.96
CA LYS A 107 8.88 10.17 -11.21
C LYS A 107 9.46 11.48 -11.77
N PRO A 108 8.70 12.59 -11.89
CA PRO A 108 9.23 13.85 -12.41
C PRO A 108 10.35 14.45 -11.56
N LEU A 109 10.24 14.35 -10.22
CA LEU A 109 11.29 14.85 -9.31
C LEU A 109 12.57 14.01 -9.45
N ARG A 110 12.45 12.69 -9.46
CA ARG A 110 13.58 11.79 -9.69
C ARG A 110 14.27 12.12 -11.02
N ASP A 111 13.49 12.29 -12.08
CA ASP A 111 14.04 12.57 -13.39
C ASP A 111 14.77 13.93 -13.39
N ALA A 112 14.23 14.94 -12.70
CA ALA A 112 14.91 16.22 -12.50
C ALA A 112 16.23 16.09 -11.71
N ILE A 113 16.26 15.28 -10.65
CA ILE A 113 17.48 14.99 -9.88
C ILE A 113 18.54 14.39 -10.80
N VAL A 114 18.20 13.35 -11.55
CA VAL A 114 19.13 12.68 -12.48
C VAL A 114 19.61 13.64 -13.57
N ASN A 115 18.69 14.43 -14.15
CA ASN A 115 19.02 15.42 -15.18
C ASN A 115 19.93 16.55 -14.67
N SER A 116 19.90 16.83 -13.36
CA SER A 116 20.82 17.77 -12.71
C SER A 116 22.21 17.19 -12.42
N GLY A 117 22.46 15.93 -12.79
CA GLY A 117 23.68 15.18 -12.47
C GLY A 117 23.67 14.57 -11.07
N GLY A 118 22.53 14.62 -10.37
CA GLY A 118 22.32 13.94 -9.11
C GLY A 118 22.25 12.42 -9.31
N ILE A 119 22.67 11.69 -8.29
CA ILE A 119 22.55 10.22 -8.23
C ILE A 119 21.68 9.91 -7.03
N LEU A 120 20.59 9.18 -7.25
CA LEU A 120 19.77 8.67 -6.15
C LEU A 120 20.58 7.60 -5.41
N VAL A 121 20.89 7.85 -4.14
CA VAL A 121 21.68 6.94 -3.30
C VAL A 121 20.79 5.97 -2.54
N ASP A 122 19.70 6.45 -1.96
CA ASP A 122 18.77 5.66 -1.15
C ASP A 122 17.37 6.31 -1.08
N THR A 123 16.34 5.52 -0.78
CA THR A 123 14.97 5.96 -0.53
C THR A 123 14.37 5.17 0.62
N VAL A 124 13.91 5.86 1.67
CA VAL A 124 13.31 5.22 2.84
C VAL A 124 11.93 5.80 3.08
N ARG A 125 10.96 4.94 3.37
CA ARG A 125 9.64 5.34 3.85
C ARG A 125 9.62 5.30 5.37
N ILE A 126 9.26 6.43 5.98
CA ILE A 126 9.09 6.54 7.43
C ILE A 126 7.58 6.62 7.70
N PRO A 127 7.00 5.71 8.50
CA PRO A 127 5.58 5.78 8.86
C PRO A 127 5.23 7.11 9.55
N GLY A 128 4.07 7.68 9.22
CA GLY A 128 3.61 8.97 9.77
C GLY A 128 3.59 8.99 11.30
N MET A 129 3.09 7.92 11.93
CA MET A 129 3.07 7.77 13.39
C MET A 129 4.46 7.89 14.04
N VAL A 130 5.52 7.44 13.36
CA VAL A 130 6.90 7.56 13.86
C VAL A 130 7.37 9.00 13.75
N VAL A 131 7.00 9.69 12.67
CA VAL A 131 7.31 11.12 12.51
C VAL A 131 6.57 11.95 13.57
N GLU A 132 5.29 11.65 13.82
CA GLU A 132 4.47 12.29 14.85
C GLU A 132 5.06 12.12 16.25
N GLU A 133 5.39 10.88 16.64
CA GLU A 133 6.03 10.57 17.93
C GLU A 133 7.34 11.37 18.13
N VAL A 134 8.17 11.47 17.08
CA VAL A 134 9.41 12.26 17.13
C VAL A 134 9.12 13.74 17.30
N LEU A 135 8.12 14.29 16.61
CA LEU A 135 7.77 15.71 16.72
C LEU A 135 7.19 16.05 18.11
N GLU A 136 6.37 15.17 18.68
CA GLU A 136 5.83 15.33 20.03
C GLU A 136 6.95 15.33 21.08
N ALA A 137 7.88 14.38 21.01
CA ALA A 137 9.02 14.31 21.93
C ALA A 137 9.91 15.57 21.88
N LEU A 138 10.10 16.17 20.69
CA LEU A 138 10.84 17.41 20.54
C LEU A 138 10.10 18.61 21.16
N ALA A 139 8.77 18.68 21.02
CA ALA A 139 7.97 19.75 21.60
C ALA A 139 7.95 19.70 23.14
N GLU A 140 7.98 18.51 23.74
CA GLU A 140 8.06 18.34 25.20
C GLU A 140 9.45 18.68 25.75
N GLY A 141 10.52 18.32 25.04
CA GLY A 141 11.91 18.61 25.44
C GLY A 141 12.26 20.10 25.50
N ASP A 142 11.52 20.96 24.78
CA ASP A 142 11.69 22.42 24.83
C ASP A 142 11.00 23.07 26.06
N THR A 143 10.17 22.33 26.81
CA THR A 143 9.40 22.89 27.95
C THR A 143 10.08 22.79 29.32
N ASP A 144 11.21 22.10 29.42
CA ASP A 144 11.90 21.82 30.70
C ASP A 144 13.17 22.68 30.95
N THR A 145 13.35 23.81 30.24
CA THR A 145 14.54 24.69 30.38
C THR A 145 14.26 26.12 30.87
N ASP A 146 13.27 26.33 31.73
CA ASP A 146 13.06 27.62 32.44
C ASP A 146 13.23 27.50 33.97
#